data_AF-A0A3M5JSR6-F1
#
_entry.id   AF-A0A3M5JSR6-F1
#
_cell.length_a   1.000
_cell.length_b   1.000
_cell.length_c   1.000
_cell.angle_alpha   90.00
_cell.angle_beta   90.00
_cell.angle_gamma   90.00
#
_symmetry.space_group_name_H-M   'P 1'
#
loop_
_entity.id
_entity.type
_entity.pdbx_description
1 polymer ?
#
loop_
_entity_poly.entity_id
_entity_poly.type
_entity_poly.pdbx_seq_one_letter_code
_entity_poly.pdbx_strand_id
1 'polypeptide(L)' 'MAELFQAGPSYAAELLAEVARDGDVDELAILERQLSAAFAPREADRAS' A
#
# COMPACT_ATOMS: atom_id res chain seq x y z
N MET A 1 -8.30 -2.70 -2.03
CA MET A 1 -6.84 -2.57 -2.20
C MET A 1 -6.11 -2.87 -0.90
N ALA A 2 -6.41 -2.20 0.22
CA ALA A 2 -5.78 -2.50 1.51
C ALA A 2 -5.81 -3.99 1.89
N GLU A 3 -6.97 -4.64 1.82
CA GLU A 3 -7.12 -6.07 2.13
C GLU A 3 -6.31 -6.98 1.18
N LEU A 4 -6.18 -6.60 -0.09
CA LEU A 4 -5.39 -7.35 -1.08
C LEU A 4 -3.88 -7.24 -0.79
N PHE A 5 -3.40 -6.05 -0.44
CA PHE A 5 -2.00 -5.86 -0.06
C PHE A 5 -1.65 -6.55 1.26
N GLN A 6 -2.56 -6.56 2.22
CA GLN A 6 -2.40 -7.34 3.46
C GLN A 6 -2.41 -8.85 3.20
N ALA A 7 -3.28 -9.34 2.31
CA ALA A 7 -3.37 -10.76 1.97
C ALA A 7 -2.17 -11.24 1.13
N GLY A 8 -1.53 -10.35 0.36
CA GLY A 8 -0.36 -10.65 -0.46
C GLY A 8 0.72 -9.57 -0.38
N PRO A 9 1.53 -9.53 0.71
CA PRO A 9 2.60 -8.54 0.84
C PRO A 9 3.67 -8.63 -0.26
N SER A 10 3.97 -9.84 -0.76
CA SER A 10 4.90 -10.03 -1.89
C SER A 10 4.35 -9.40 -3.17
N TYR A 11 3.06 -9.58 -3.45
CA TYR A 11 2.38 -8.95 -4.59
C TYR A 11 2.41 -7.41 -4.46
N ALA A 12 2.19 -6.88 -3.26
CA ALA A 12 2.28 -5.45 -3.00
C ALA A 12 3.70 -4.90 -3.29
N ALA A 13 4.74 -5.64 -2.91
CA ALA A 13 6.12 -5.26 -3.18
C ALA A 13 6.50 -5.34 -4.67
N GLU A 14 6.04 -6.38 -5.37
CA GLU A 14 6.23 -6.53 -6.82
C GLU A 14 5.56 -5.39 -7.59
N LEU A 15 4.31 -5.07 -7.24
CA LEU A 15 3.56 -3.96 -7.85
C LEU A 15 4.24 -2.61 -7.59
N LEU A 16 4.76 -2.38 -6.39
CA LEU A 16 5.52 -1.16 -6.08
C LEU A 16 6.79 -1.06 -6.93
N ALA A 17 7.53 -2.17 -7.09
CA ALA A 17 8.73 -2.19 -7.92
C ALA A 17 8.43 -1.94 -9.40
N GLU A 18 7.31 -2.46 -9.91
CA GLU A 18 6.86 -2.24 -11.28
C GLU A 18 6.49 -0.77 -11.52
N VAL A 19 5.61 -0.20 -10.69
CA VAL A 19 5.14 1.18 -10.83
C VAL A 19 6.27 2.19 -10.58
N ALA A 20 7.18 1.92 -9.65
CA ALA A 20 8.34 2.80 -9.44
C ALA A 20 9.33 2.80 -10.61
N ARG A 21 9.35 1.74 -11.43
CA ARG A 21 10.26 1.60 -12.57
C ARG A 21 9.68 2.21 -13.84
N ASP A 22 8.43 1.87 -14.15
CA ASP A 22 7.84 2.10 -15.47
C ASP A 22 6.53 2.92 -15.42
N GLY A 23 5.98 3.17 -14.24
CA GLY A 23 4.76 3.95 -14.03
C GLY A 23 4.99 5.46 -14.01
N ASP A 24 3.90 6.22 -14.03
CA ASP A 24 3.97 7.67 -13.86
C ASP A 24 3.95 8.11 -12.38
N VAL A 25 4.23 9.40 -12.16
CA VAL A 25 4.32 9.99 -10.80
C VAL A 25 2.97 9.94 -10.08
N ASP A 26 1.85 10.05 -10.80
CA ASP A 26 0.51 10.02 -10.22
C ASP A 26 0.14 8.58 -9.82
N GLU A 27 0.46 7.58 -10.65
CA GLU A 27 0.29 6.16 -10.35
C GLU A 27 1.10 5.74 -9.11
N LEU A 28 2.36 6.17 -9.02
CA LEU A 28 3.20 5.91 -7.86
C LEU A 28 2.61 6.56 -6.60
N ALA A 29 2.21 7.84 -6.67
CA ALA A 29 1.62 8.54 -5.53
C ALA A 29 0.30 7.91 -5.07
N ILE A 30 -0.51 7.40 -5.99
CA ILE A 30 -1.73 6.66 -5.68
C ILE A 30 -1.39 5.35 -4.96
N LEU A 31 -0.43 4.58 -5.48
CA LEU A 31 -0.04 3.30 -4.92
C LEU A 31 0.54 3.45 -3.51
N GLU A 32 1.41 4.44 -3.28
CA GLU A 32 1.99 4.74 -1.96
C GLU A 32 0.90 5.05 -0.92
N ARG A 33 -0.13 5.82 -1.29
CA ARG A 33 -1.28 6.10 -0.40
C ARG A 33 -2.06 4.85 -0.06
N GLN A 34 -2.25 3.95 -1.02
CA GLN A 34 -2.96 2.69 -0.77
C GLN A 34 -2.16 1.73 0.11
N LEU A 35 -0.83 1.65 -0.08
CA LEU A 35 0.07 0.88 0.78
C LEU A 35 0.11 1.45 2.19
N SER A 36 0.19 2.78 2.32
CA SER A 36 0.13 3.46 3.61
C SER A 36 -1.18 3.13 4.34
N ALA A 37 -2.32 3.17 3.67
CA ALA A 37 -3.60 2.78 4.27
C ALA A 37 -3.68 1.27 4.62
N ALA A 38 -3.03 0.41 3.83
CA ALA A 38 -2.99 -1.03 4.04
C ALA A 38 -2.14 -1.43 5.26
N PHE A 39 -1.03 -0.75 5.48
CA PHE A 39 -0.05 -1.10 6.52
C PHE A 39 0.02 -0.09 7.65
N ALA A 40 -0.85 0.93 7.65
CA ALA A 40 -1.00 1.82 8.77
C ALA A 40 -1.28 0.99 10.03
N PRO A 41 -0.60 1.26 11.15
CA PRO A 41 -1.00 0.68 12.42
C PRO A 41 -2.47 1.05 12.62
N ARG A 42 -3.33 0.05 12.92
CA ARG A 42 -4.65 0.38 13.48
C ARG A 42 -4.35 1.29 14.65
N GLU A 43 -4.75 2.56 14.59
CA GLU A 43 -4.84 3.37 15.79
C GLU A 43 -5.55 2.51 16.81
N ALA A 44 -4.84 2.25 17.90
CA ALA A 44 -5.19 1.24 18.86
C ALA A 44 -6.68 1.32 19.20
N ASP A 45 -7.25 0.14 19.42
CA ASP A 45 -8.33 -0.16 20.34
C ASP A 45 -8.25 0.63 21.68
N ARG A 46 -8.32 1.96 21.64
CA ARG A 46 -8.31 2.89 22.79
C ARG A 46 -8.93 4.23 22.41
N ALA A 47 -10.23 4.22 22.19
CA ALA A 47 -11.05 5.11 22.99
C ALA A 47 -11.62 4.24 24.12
N SER A 48 -10.85 4.16 25.23
CA SER A 48 -11.33 3.67 26.52
C SER A 48 -12.32 4.66 27.13
#